data_AF-A0A6A4QFE8-F1
#
_entry.id   AF-A0A6A4QFE8-F1
#
_cell.length_a   1.000
_cell.length_b   1.000
_cell.length_c   1.000
_cell.angle_alpha   90.00
_cell.angle_beta   90.00
_cell.angle_gamma   90.00
#
_symmetry.space_group_name_H-M   'P 1'
#
loop_
_entity.id
_entity.type
_entity.pdbx_description
1 polymer ?
#
loop_
_entity_poly.entity_id
_entity_poly.type
_entity_poly.pdbx_seq_one_letter_code
_entity_poly.pdbx_strand_id
1 'polypeptide(L)'
;MVLACPGLQKGQVRVEHYALKRTKFIMAHDSRIACFALTQDGGLLATASNKGTLVRVFNTLDGSLLQEEMEVLCWMSGHTIDKIRLGMNTSWDNTYCKKEVQVHL
;
A
#
# COMPACT_ATOMS: atom_id res chain seq x y z
N MET A 1 -1.68 -10.95 14.53
CA MET A 1 -0.74 -9.82 14.47
C MET A 1 0.06 -9.92 13.18
N VAL A 2 -0.05 -8.91 12.33
CA VAL A 2 0.64 -8.83 11.03
C VAL A 2 1.60 -7.65 11.08
N LEU A 3 2.86 -7.86 10.68
CA LEU A 3 3.85 -6.79 10.48
C LEU A 3 4.13 -6.66 8.99
N ALA A 4 4.22 -5.43 8.49
CA ALA A 4 4.73 -5.13 7.16
C ALA A 4 5.94 -4.20 7.27
N CYS A 5 6.99 -4.49 6.50
CA CYS A 5 8.17 -3.64 6.38
C CYS A 5 8.73 -3.69 4.95
N PRO A 6 9.51 -2.68 4.51
CA PRO A 6 10.19 -2.75 3.22
C PRO A 6 11.05 -4.02 3.12
N GLY A 7 10.97 -4.69 1.97
CA GLY A 7 11.80 -5.84 1.64
C GLY A 7 13.21 -5.44 1.21
N LEU A 8 14.05 -6.44 0.94
CA LEU A 8 15.43 -6.21 0.50
C LEU A 8 15.50 -5.73 -0.95
N GLN A 9 14.55 -6.18 -1.78
CA GLN A 9 14.47 -5.81 -3.18
C GLN A 9 13.67 -4.52 -3.37
N LYS A 10 14.00 -3.75 -4.43
CA LYS A 10 13.23 -2.56 -4.79
C LYS A 10 11.76 -2.93 -4.99
N GLY A 11 10.88 -2.12 -4.39
CA GLY A 11 9.43 -2.29 -4.47
C GLY A 11 8.88 -3.56 -3.81
N GLN A 12 9.69 -4.23 -3.00
CA GLN A 12 9.26 -5.37 -2.21
C GLN A 12 8.74 -4.90 -0.85
N VAL A 13 7.70 -5.56 -0.36
CA VAL A 13 7.24 -5.48 1.03
C VAL A 13 7.32 -6.88 1.65
N ARG A 14 7.95 -6.99 2.81
CA ARG A 14 7.95 -8.19 3.65
C ARG A 14 6.75 -8.12 4.59
N VAL A 15 5.96 -9.18 4.61
CA VAL A 15 4.78 -9.32 5.46
C VAL A 15 4.95 -10.54 6.37
N GLU A 16 4.83 -10.34 7.67
CA GLU A 16 4.95 -11.40 8.68
C GLU A 16 3.63 -11.62 9.39
N HIS A 17 3.13 -12.84 9.31
CA HIS A 17 1.99 -13.32 10.09
C HIS A 17 2.50 -14.06 11.31
N TYR A 18 2.63 -13.38 12.44
CA TYR A 18 3.18 -13.98 13.66
C TYR A 18 2.36 -15.16 14.18
N ALA A 19 1.03 -15.06 14.11
CA ALA A 19 0.14 -16.12 14.54
C ALA A 19 0.31 -17.41 13.71
N LEU A 20 0.57 -17.25 12.40
CA LEU A 20 0.75 -18.37 11.48
C LEU A 20 2.22 -18.78 11.31
N LYS A 21 3.17 -18.03 11.91
CA LYS A 21 4.61 -18.13 11.68
C LYS A 21 4.98 -18.14 10.20
N ARG A 22 4.28 -17.34 9.39
CA ARG A 22 4.46 -17.25 7.93
C ARG A 22 5.06 -15.91 7.55
N THR A 23 6.03 -15.95 6.66
CA THR A 23 6.61 -14.75 6.03
C THR A 23 6.28 -14.77 4.55
N LYS A 24 5.91 -13.61 4.01
CA LYS A 24 5.63 -13.38 2.60
C LYS A 24 6.44 -12.19 2.11
N PHE A 25 6.82 -12.25 0.84
CA PHE A 25 7.49 -11.16 0.14
C PHE A 25 6.64 -10.79 -1.06
N ILE A 26 6.09 -9.58 -1.04
CA ILE A 26 5.21 -9.05 -2.08
C ILE A 26 6.04 -8.12 -2.96
N MET A 27 6.20 -8.44 -4.24
CA MET A 27 6.78 -7.54 -5.24
C MET A 27 5.71 -6.56 -5.69
N ALA A 28 5.54 -5.47 -4.93
CA ALA A 28 4.45 -4.53 -5.14
C ALA A 28 4.74 -3.51 -6.25
N HIS A 29 5.99 -3.12 -6.46
CA HIS A 29 6.38 -2.10 -7.44
C HIS A 29 7.75 -2.41 -8.07
N ASP A 30 8.06 -1.79 -9.22
CA ASP A 30 9.38 -1.89 -9.87
C ASP A 30 10.41 -0.88 -9.32
N SER A 31 9.95 0.03 -8.47
CA SER A 31 10.70 1.11 -7.83
C SER A 31 10.52 1.08 -6.31
N ARG A 32 11.25 1.92 -5.56
CA ARG A 32 11.26 1.84 -4.08
C ARG A 32 9.87 2.15 -3.53
N ILE A 33 9.46 1.40 -2.51
CA ILE A 33 8.24 1.71 -1.76
C ILE A 33 8.42 3.07 -1.09
N ALA A 34 7.50 3.99 -1.36
CA ALA A 34 7.47 5.32 -0.72
C ALA A 34 6.68 5.24 0.58
N CYS A 35 5.50 4.64 0.52
CA CYS A 35 4.64 4.44 1.67
C CYS A 35 3.77 3.18 1.51
N PHE A 36 3.30 2.64 2.63
CA PHE A 36 2.33 1.56 2.69
C PHE A 36 1.53 1.62 3.99
N ALA A 37 0.37 0.99 4.01
CA ALA A 37 -0.50 0.90 5.18
C ALA A 37 -1.18 -0.47 5.25
N LEU A 38 -1.40 -0.95 6.47
CA LEU A 38 -2.19 -2.15 6.76
C LEU A 38 -3.58 -1.76 7.27
N THR A 39 -4.58 -2.59 7.01
CA THR A 39 -5.84 -2.51 7.75
C THR A 39 -5.63 -2.89 9.21
N GLN A 40 -6.57 -2.49 10.07
CA GLN A 40 -6.46 -2.72 11.52
C GLN A 40 -6.43 -4.20 11.89
N ASP A 41 -7.11 -5.05 11.13
CA ASP A 41 -7.08 -6.51 11.25
C ASP A 41 -5.84 -7.14 10.57
N GLY A 42 -5.10 -6.37 9.78
CA GLY A 42 -3.93 -6.81 9.02
C GLY A 42 -4.25 -7.66 7.80
N GLY A 43 -5.51 -7.75 7.37
CA GLY A 43 -5.90 -8.55 6.20
C GLY A 43 -5.48 -7.96 4.86
N LEU A 44 -5.33 -6.64 4.80
CA LEU A 44 -5.02 -5.90 3.57
C LEU A 44 -3.78 -5.02 3.73
N LEU A 45 -3.03 -4.91 2.64
CA LEU A 45 -1.85 -4.06 2.52
C LEU A 45 -1.99 -3.16 1.29
N ALA A 46 -2.03 -1.84 1.49
CA ALA A 46 -1.94 -0.88 0.40
C ALA A 46 -0.53 -0.31 0.29
N THR A 47 -0.04 -0.12 -0.93
CA THR A 47 1.33 0.30 -1.22
C THR A 47 1.37 1.35 -2.32
N ALA A 48 2.31 2.29 -2.23
CA ALA A 48 2.70 3.18 -3.32
C ALA A 48 4.23 3.29 -3.40
N SER A 49 4.73 3.63 -4.59
CA SER A 49 6.15 3.76 -4.87
C SER A 49 6.58 5.19 -5.15
N ASN A 50 7.88 5.43 -5.16
CA ASN A 50 8.48 6.75 -5.34
C ASN A 50 8.53 7.24 -6.79
N LYS A 51 8.06 6.43 -7.76
CA LYS A 51 8.08 6.76 -9.20
C LYS A 51 6.71 6.68 -9.86
N GLY A 52 5.63 6.61 -9.10
CA GLY A 52 4.30 6.45 -9.66
C GLY A 52 3.21 7.01 -8.78
N THR A 53 2.03 7.07 -9.38
CA THR A 53 0.77 7.43 -8.72
C THR A 53 -0.13 6.22 -8.53
N LEU A 54 0.43 5.03 -8.74
CA LEU A 54 -0.30 3.77 -8.55
C LEU A 54 -0.34 3.40 -7.07
N VAL A 55 -1.54 3.16 -6.59
CA VAL A 55 -1.80 2.48 -5.34
C VAL A 55 -2.21 1.05 -5.64
N ARG A 56 -1.54 0.10 -4.99
CA ARG A 56 -1.86 -1.33 -5.11
C ARG A 56 -2.26 -1.89 -3.76
N VAL A 57 -3.38 -2.61 -3.72
CA VAL A 57 -3.92 -3.28 -2.54
C VAL A 57 -3.72 -4.77 -2.68
N PHE A 58 -3.16 -5.40 -1.65
CA PHE A 58 -2.86 -6.82 -1.61
C PHE A 58 -3.57 -7.50 -0.44
N ASN A 59 -3.95 -8.75 -0.64
CA ASN A 59 -4.28 -9.66 0.46
C ASN A 59 -2.99 -10.08 1.17
N THR A 60 -2.92 -9.90 2.48
CA THR A 60 -1.69 -10.21 3.24
C THR A 60 -1.47 -11.70 3.43
N LEU A 61 -2.51 -12.53 3.37
CA LEU A 61 -2.42 -13.98 3.64
C LEU A 61 -1.73 -14.72 2.49
N ASP A 62 -2.17 -14.48 1.26
CA ASP A 62 -1.64 -15.14 0.06
C ASP A 62 -0.68 -14.27 -0.75
N GLY A 63 -0.75 -12.94 -0.60
CA GLY A 63 0.04 -11.97 -1.35
C GLY A 63 -0.56 -11.57 -2.70
N SER A 64 -1.82 -11.92 -2.97
CA SER A 64 -2.52 -11.60 -4.21
C SER A 64 -2.80 -10.10 -4.32
N LEU A 65 -2.67 -9.56 -5.54
CA LEU A 65 -3.11 -8.20 -5.86
C LEU A 65 -4.64 -8.20 -6.00
N LEU A 66 -5.31 -7.38 -5.20
CA LEU A 66 -6.77 -7.25 -5.20
C LEU A 66 -7.23 -6.04 -6.01
N GLN A 67 -6.49 -4.94 -5.93
CA GLN A 67 -6.86 -3.69 -6.60
C GLN A 67 -5.63 -2.89 -6.98
N GLU A 68 -5.70 -2.21 -8.12
CA GLU A 68 -4.73 -1.23 -8.58
C GLU A 68 -5.48 0.03 -9.04
N GLU A 69 -5.13 1.18 -8.48
CA GLU A 69 -5.73 2.47 -8.86
C GLU A 69 -4.66 3.53 -9.10
N MET A 70 -4.91 4.42 -10.06
CA MET A 70 -4.02 5.53 -10.39
C MET A 70 -4.55 6.86 -9.84
N GLU A 71 -3.75 7.55 -9.03
CA GLU A 71 -4.05 8.90 -8.55
C GLU A 71 -3.82 9.95 -9.64
N VAL A 72 -4.91 10.40 -10.26
CA VAL A 72 -4.88 11.37 -11.37
C VAL A 72 -4.41 12.75 -10.92
N LEU A 73 -4.83 13.23 -9.74
CA LEU A 73 -4.44 14.56 -9.25
C LEU A 73 -2.93 14.66 -9.03
N CYS A 74 -2.35 13.63 -8.41
CA CYS A 74 -0.91 13.58 -8.14
C CYS A 74 -0.11 13.52 -9.46
N TRP A 75 -0.64 12.81 -10.46
CA TRP A 75 -0.07 12.77 -11.80
C TRP A 75 -0.09 14.14 -12.50
N MET A 76 -1.24 14.81 -12.47
CA MET A 76 -1.40 16.14 -13.10
C MET A 76 -0.55 17.22 -12.43
N SER A 77 -0.32 17.11 -11.12
CA SER A 77 0.48 18.06 -10.34
C SER A 77 1.96 17.72 -10.28
N GLY A 78 2.38 16.54 -10.77
CA GLY A 78 3.78 16.08 -10.74
C GLY A 78 4.27 15.65 -9.36
N HIS A 79 3.36 15.42 -8.41
CA HIS A 79 3.68 14.92 -7.08
C HIS A 79 3.63 13.38 -7.01
N THR A 80 4.13 12.81 -5.91
CA THR A 80 4.05 11.38 -5.60
C THR A 80 3.15 11.11 -4.40
N ILE A 81 2.70 9.87 -4.22
CA ILE A 81 1.92 9.47 -3.06
C ILE A 81 2.86 9.21 -1.88
N ASP A 82 2.85 10.12 -0.93
CA ASP A 82 3.76 10.07 0.22
C ASP A 82 3.08 9.49 1.47
N LYS A 83 1.75 9.35 1.46
CA LYS A 83 0.99 8.76 2.56
C LYS A 83 -0.27 8.03 2.09
N ILE A 84 -0.46 6.82 2.61
CA ILE A 84 -1.67 6.00 2.43
C ILE A 84 -2.33 5.79 3.79
N ARG A 85 -3.67 5.81 3.83
CA ARG A 85 -4.47 5.31 4.94
C ARG A 85 -5.52 4.34 4.42
N LEU A 86 -5.77 3.27 5.18
CA LEU A 86 -6.89 2.37 4.95
C LEU A 86 -7.96 2.70 6.00
N GLY A 87 -9.16 3.03 5.56
CA GLY A 87 -10.24 3.55 6.40
C GLY A 87 -11.62 3.15 5.87
N MET A 88 -12.63 3.26 6.75
CA MET A 88 -14.03 2.93 6.44
C MET A 88 -14.88 4.17 6.08
N ASN A 89 -14.43 5.42 6.29
CA ASN A 89 -15.11 6.68 5.88
C ASN A 89 -14.24 7.94 6.12
N THR A 90 -14.48 9.00 5.32
CA THR A 90 -13.50 9.94 4.74
C THR A 90 -13.43 11.36 5.32
N SER A 91 -12.25 11.99 5.25
CA SER A 91 -11.99 13.26 4.54
C SER A 91 -10.47 13.55 4.46
N TRP A 92 -10.01 14.15 3.34
CA TRP A 92 -8.60 14.50 3.10
C TRP A 92 -8.43 15.98 2.78
N ASP A 93 -7.30 16.54 3.21
CA ASP A 93 -6.77 17.80 2.68
C ASP A 93 -5.87 17.52 1.47
N ASN A 94 -6.13 18.22 0.36
CA ASN A 94 -5.41 18.12 -0.92
C ASN A 94 -3.97 18.64 -0.89
N THR A 95 -3.45 19.06 0.26
CA THR A 95 -2.26 19.91 0.28
C THR A 95 -0.97 19.15 -0.07
N TYR A 96 -0.90 17.81 0.13
CA TYR A 96 0.30 17.01 -0.16
C TYR A 96 -0.05 15.51 -0.38
N CYS A 97 -0.54 15.14 -1.57
CA CYS A 97 -0.86 13.77 -2.06
C CYS A 97 -1.04 12.67 -1.00
N LYS A 98 -2.13 12.77 -0.24
CA LYS A 98 -2.54 11.72 0.70
C LYS A 98 -3.75 10.99 0.13
N LYS A 99 -3.76 9.64 0.16
CA LYS A 99 -4.85 8.83 -0.41
C LYS A 99 -5.45 7.87 0.63
N GLU A 100 -6.78 7.86 0.70
CA GLU A 100 -7.55 6.76 1.31
C GLU A 100 -7.91 5.80 0.21
N VAL A 101 -7.54 4.56 0.44
CA VAL A 101 -8.02 3.47 -0.41
C VAL A 101 -9.20 2.87 0.30
N GLN A 102 -10.39 3.11 -0.23
CA GLN A 102 -11.57 2.39 0.22
C GLN A 102 -11.49 0.98 -0.37
N VAL A 103 -11.35 -0.01 0.51
CA VAL A 103 -11.35 -1.40 0.07
C VAL A 103 -12.78 -1.91 0.22
N HIS A 104 -13.48 -2.08 -0.92
CA HIS A 104 -14.75 -2.79 -0.96
C HIS A 104 -14.43 -4.28 -1.09
N LEU A 105 -14.55 -5.02 0.02
CA LEU A 105 -14.47 -6.48 0.05
C LEU A 105 -15.88 -7.08 -0.08
#